data_AF-A0A564YD69-F1
#
_entry.id   AF-A0A564YD69-F1
#
_cell.length_a   1.000
_cell.length_b   1.000
_cell.length_c   1.000
_cell.angle_alpha   90.00
_cell.angle_beta   90.00
_cell.angle_gamma   90.00
#
_symmetry.space_group_name_H-M   'P 1'
#
loop_
_entity.id
_entity.type
_entity.pdbx_description
1 polymer ?
#
loop_
_entity_poly.entity_id
_entity_poly.type
_entity_poly.pdbx_seq_one_letter_code
_entity_poly.pdbx_strand_id
1 'polypeptide(L)'
;MSNRPEKRDYSWISGYEKTWASIKEDSSGSLVSSMNKLARDAHADLRARRQRVLDLAANNASGTPRLGMVRHLYLVIDLSSAMLERDLHPTRIICTIKCLRKFVENFFDQNPLSQLGLITTSGSKAKVVSALSGGLVRHMKALSELEKNPQCDGEPSIQNALLIAESRLKHMPSYSSREILLVMGSMTTCDPGDIHQTIQSLITNKIRCSLISLAVEVFVHKALTTATGG
;
A
#
# COMPACT_ATOMS: atom_id res chain seq x y z
N MET A 1 -15.57 5.55 -61.91
CA MET A 1 -15.80 5.90 -60.50
C MET A 1 -14.45 6.30 -59.91
N SER A 2 -14.29 7.58 -59.57
CA SER A 2 -13.02 8.17 -59.12
C SER A 2 -12.70 7.75 -57.69
N ASN A 3 -11.48 7.21 -57.48
CA ASN A 3 -10.93 6.96 -56.16
C ASN A 3 -10.77 8.32 -55.44
N ARG A 4 -11.42 8.50 -54.29
CA ARG A 4 -11.20 9.70 -53.47
C ARG A 4 -9.77 9.65 -52.92
N PRO A 5 -9.00 10.74 -52.98
CA PRO A 5 -7.65 10.76 -52.41
C PRO A 5 -7.75 10.56 -50.90
N GLU A 6 -6.92 9.65 -50.35
CA GLU A 6 -6.77 9.47 -48.91
C GLU A 6 -6.40 10.82 -48.28
N LYS A 7 -7.19 11.24 -47.28
CA LYS A 7 -6.89 12.47 -46.52
C LYS A 7 -5.53 12.28 -45.87
N ARG A 8 -4.58 13.17 -46.19
CA ARG A 8 -3.31 13.26 -45.45
C ARG A 8 -3.63 13.56 -43.99
N ASP A 9 -3.35 12.60 -43.12
CA ASP A 9 -3.41 12.79 -41.67
C ASP A 9 -2.44 13.93 -41.27
N TYR A 10 -2.86 14.75 -40.30
CA TYR A 10 -2.04 15.88 -39.84
C TYR A 10 -0.70 15.39 -39.26
N SER A 11 0.34 16.22 -39.33
CA SER A 11 1.70 15.89 -38.85
C SER A 11 1.74 15.42 -37.38
N TRP A 12 0.86 15.94 -36.51
CA TRP A 12 0.73 15.52 -35.11
C TRP A 12 0.04 14.16 -34.90
N ILE A 13 -0.59 13.61 -35.95
CA ILE A 13 -1.21 12.28 -35.98
C ILE A 13 -0.23 11.25 -36.56
N SER A 14 0.66 11.66 -37.47
CA SER A 14 1.55 10.79 -38.25
C SER A 14 2.60 10.02 -37.45
N GLY A 15 2.77 10.30 -36.16
CA GLY A 15 3.67 9.57 -35.25
C GLY A 15 2.97 8.96 -34.03
N TYR A 16 1.65 9.07 -33.95
CA TYR A 16 0.89 8.52 -32.83
C TYR A 16 0.56 7.06 -33.13
N GLU A 17 1.23 6.14 -32.43
CA GLU A 17 0.89 4.72 -32.49
C GLU A 17 -0.54 4.53 -31.95
N LYS A 18 -1.48 4.21 -32.85
CA LYS A 18 -2.89 3.99 -32.51
C LYS A 18 -3.03 2.64 -31.79
N THR A 19 -2.67 2.58 -30.51
CA THR A 19 -2.71 1.37 -29.67
C THR A 19 -4.11 0.75 -29.56
N TRP A 20 -5.17 1.50 -29.88
CA TRP A 20 -6.53 0.96 -29.99
C TRP A 20 -6.80 0.18 -31.29
N ALA A 21 -5.98 0.34 -32.33
CA ALA A 21 -6.17 -0.37 -33.61
C ALA A 21 -5.95 -1.89 -33.47
N SER A 22 -5.21 -2.33 -32.46
CA SER A 22 -5.03 -3.75 -32.12
C SER A 22 -6.18 -4.34 -31.31
N ILE A 23 -7.12 -3.52 -30.80
CA ILE A 23 -8.26 -4.00 -30.02
C ILE A 23 -9.33 -4.47 -31.00
N LYS A 24 -9.55 -5.79 -31.05
CA LYS A 24 -10.57 -6.42 -31.89
C LYS A 24 -11.79 -6.79 -31.08
N GLU A 25 -12.95 -6.63 -31.69
CA GLU A 25 -14.23 -7.12 -31.19
C GLU A 25 -14.21 -8.65 -31.13
N ASP A 26 -14.83 -9.21 -30.11
CA ASP A 26 -15.06 -10.65 -30.04
C ASP A 26 -16.18 -11.09 -31.00
N SER A 27 -16.41 -12.40 -31.12
CA SER A 27 -17.44 -12.96 -32.02
C SER A 27 -18.87 -12.55 -31.65
N SER A 28 -19.08 -11.94 -30.48
CA SER A 28 -20.37 -11.40 -30.04
C SER A 28 -20.50 -9.88 -30.28
N GLY A 29 -19.48 -9.25 -30.88
CA GLY A 29 -19.41 -7.80 -31.08
C GLY A 29 -19.05 -7.02 -29.81
N SER A 30 -18.57 -7.67 -28.74
CA SER A 30 -18.20 -7.00 -27.49
C SER A 30 -16.70 -6.72 -27.41
N LEU A 31 -16.34 -5.49 -27.06
CA LEU A 31 -14.95 -5.08 -26.77
C LEU A 31 -14.53 -5.37 -25.32
N VAL A 32 -15.51 -5.57 -24.43
CA VAL A 32 -15.28 -5.68 -22.98
C VAL A 32 -14.53 -6.95 -22.61
N SER A 33 -14.79 -8.05 -23.32
CA SER A 33 -14.11 -9.33 -23.12
C SER A 33 -12.62 -9.24 -23.46
N SER A 34 -12.29 -8.65 -24.61
CA SER A 34 -10.92 -8.41 -25.07
C SER A 34 -10.14 -7.50 -24.11
N MET A 35 -10.75 -6.41 -23.64
CA MET A 35 -10.14 -5.49 -22.67
C MET A 35 -9.89 -6.16 -21.31
N ASN A 36 -10.87 -6.89 -20.78
CA ASN A 36 -10.74 -7.60 -19.50
C ASN A 36 -9.69 -8.72 -19.57
N LYS A 37 -9.52 -9.35 -20.73
CA LYS A 37 -8.44 -10.32 -20.95
C LYS A 37 -7.08 -9.62 -20.92
N LEU A 38 -6.91 -8.52 -21.66
CA LEU A 38 -5.66 -7.77 -21.70
C LEU A 38 -5.25 -7.22 -20.32
N ALA A 39 -6.20 -6.71 -19.54
CA ALA A 39 -5.95 -6.29 -18.16
C ALA A 39 -5.53 -7.46 -17.27
N ARG A 40 -6.18 -8.63 -17.39
CA ARG A 40 -5.81 -9.84 -16.64
C ARG A 40 -4.40 -10.32 -16.99
N ASP A 41 -4.07 -10.33 -18.27
CA ASP A 41 -2.76 -10.77 -18.77
C ASP A 41 -1.65 -9.82 -18.29
N ALA A 42 -1.87 -8.50 -18.41
CA ALA A 42 -0.94 -7.49 -17.89
C ALA A 42 -0.74 -7.63 -16.36
N HIS A 43 -1.82 -7.86 -15.60
CA HIS A 43 -1.71 -8.14 -14.17
C HIS A 43 -0.99 -9.45 -13.86
N ALA A 44 -1.17 -10.49 -14.67
CA ALA A 44 -0.46 -11.77 -14.52
C ALA A 44 1.04 -11.60 -14.76
N ASP A 45 1.43 -10.87 -15.80
CA ASP A 45 2.83 -10.57 -16.12
C ASP A 45 3.50 -9.74 -15.01
N LEU A 46 2.79 -8.73 -14.48
CA LEU A 46 3.24 -7.95 -13.32
C LEU A 46 3.46 -8.83 -12.09
N ARG A 47 2.55 -9.77 -11.81
CA ARG A 47 2.70 -10.74 -10.71
C ARG A 47 3.89 -11.66 -10.93
N ALA A 48 4.04 -12.22 -12.13
CA ALA A 48 5.15 -13.10 -12.48
C ALA A 48 6.50 -12.38 -12.35
N ARG A 49 6.58 -11.11 -12.80
CA ARG A 49 7.79 -10.30 -12.66
C ARG A 49 8.12 -10.01 -11.20
N ARG A 50 7.12 -9.67 -10.37
CA ARG A 50 7.31 -9.46 -8.93
C ARG A 50 7.75 -10.74 -8.23
N GLN A 51 7.15 -11.88 -8.57
CA GLN A 51 7.54 -13.18 -8.04
C GLN A 51 9.00 -13.48 -8.34
N ARG A 52 9.45 -13.29 -9.59
CA ARG A 52 10.87 -13.45 -9.95
C ARG A 52 11.79 -12.54 -9.15
N VAL A 53 11.40 -11.28 -8.89
CA VAL A 53 12.21 -10.37 -8.07
C VAL A 53 12.28 -10.84 -6.61
N LEU A 54 11.17 -11.36 -6.06
CA LEU A 54 11.15 -11.94 -4.73
C LEU A 54 12.01 -13.20 -4.63
N ASP A 55 11.93 -14.08 -5.64
CA ASP A 55 12.73 -15.30 -5.72
C ASP A 55 14.23 -14.95 -5.87
N LEU A 56 14.56 -13.95 -6.69
CA LEU A 56 15.92 -13.43 -6.83
C LEU A 56 16.42 -12.78 -5.53
N ALA A 57 15.57 -12.02 -4.83
CA ALA A 57 15.92 -11.42 -3.54
C ALA A 57 16.10 -12.50 -2.45
N ALA A 58 15.28 -13.55 -2.46
CA ALA A 58 15.44 -14.71 -1.59
C ALA A 58 16.72 -15.49 -1.89
N ASN A 59 17.11 -15.58 -3.17
CA ASN A 59 18.35 -16.25 -3.60
C ASN A 59 19.61 -15.39 -3.36
N ASN A 60 19.52 -14.06 -3.46
CA ASN A 60 20.63 -13.13 -3.22
C ASN A 60 20.79 -12.77 -1.74
N ALA A 61 19.75 -12.90 -0.92
CA ALA A 61 19.88 -12.86 0.52
C ALA A 61 20.59 -14.15 0.97
N SER A 62 21.90 -14.09 1.21
CA SER A 62 22.71 -15.21 1.72
C SER A 62 22.39 -15.58 3.19
N GLY A 63 21.12 -15.49 3.58
CA GLY A 63 20.65 -15.82 4.92
C GLY A 63 19.46 -16.76 4.80
N THR A 64 19.56 -17.94 5.41
CA THR A 64 18.40 -18.80 5.68
C THR A 64 17.24 -17.94 6.20
N PRO A 65 16.03 -18.01 5.63
CA PRO A 65 14.88 -17.31 6.18
C PRO A 65 14.78 -17.70 7.64
N ARG A 66 14.78 -16.71 8.54
CA ARG A 66 14.65 -16.96 9.98
C ARG A 66 13.22 -17.41 10.27
N LEU A 67 12.92 -18.68 10.03
CA LEU A 67 11.72 -19.34 10.49
C LEU A 67 11.64 -19.17 12.02
N GLY A 68 10.49 -18.74 12.53
CA GLY A 68 10.26 -18.60 13.97
C GLY A 68 10.41 -17.19 14.55
N MET A 69 10.54 -16.14 13.72
CA MET A 69 10.51 -14.77 14.25
C MET A 69 9.07 -14.37 14.60
N VAL A 70 8.82 -14.10 15.89
CA VAL A 70 7.58 -13.45 16.33
C VAL A 70 7.62 -12.00 15.87
N ARG A 71 6.57 -11.55 15.15
CA ARG A 71 6.48 -10.20 14.60
C ARG A 71 5.40 -9.41 15.32
N HIS A 72 5.70 -8.17 15.68
CA HIS A 72 4.71 -7.21 16.15
C HIS A 72 4.59 -6.10 15.13
N LEU A 73 3.48 -6.11 14.38
CA LEU A 73 3.25 -5.21 13.26
C LEU A 73 2.13 -4.22 13.58
N TYR A 74 2.40 -2.92 13.44
CA TYR A 74 1.35 -1.93 13.31
C TYR A 74 1.13 -1.57 11.85
N LEU A 75 -0.12 -1.63 11.42
CA LEU A 75 -0.56 -1.13 10.12
C LEU A 75 -1.20 0.25 10.31
N VAL A 76 -0.59 1.26 9.72
CA VAL A 76 -1.09 2.64 9.70
C VAL A 76 -1.78 2.90 8.36
N ILE A 77 -3.06 3.25 8.42
CA ILE A 77 -3.91 3.49 7.26
C ILE A 77 -4.24 4.98 7.19
N ASP A 78 -3.88 5.60 6.07
CA ASP A 78 -4.30 6.95 5.75
C ASP A 78 -5.82 7.02 5.51
N LEU A 79 -6.48 7.91 6.26
CA LEU A 79 -7.89 8.29 6.10
C LEU A 79 -7.99 9.81 5.86
N SER A 80 -7.02 10.42 5.21
CA SER A 80 -7.09 11.81 4.75
C SER A 80 -8.05 11.97 3.57
N SER A 81 -8.39 13.21 3.23
CA SER A 81 -9.20 13.55 2.06
C SER A 81 -8.62 13.02 0.74
N ALA A 82 -7.29 12.90 0.64
CA ALA A 82 -6.58 12.36 -0.53
C ALA A 82 -6.95 10.90 -0.84
N MET A 83 -7.49 10.17 0.14
CA MET A 83 -7.89 8.77 -0.01
C MET A 83 -9.29 8.60 -0.64
N LEU A 84 -10.04 9.69 -0.81
CA LEU A 84 -11.32 9.71 -1.54
C LEU A 84 -11.13 9.80 -3.06
N GLU A 85 -9.93 10.07 -3.54
CA GLU A 85 -9.63 10.12 -4.97
C GLU A 85 -9.90 8.78 -5.67
N ARG A 86 -10.34 8.85 -6.93
CA ARG A 86 -10.76 7.71 -7.76
C ARG A 86 -9.66 7.20 -8.70
N ASP A 87 -8.42 7.39 -8.31
CA ASP A 87 -7.24 6.86 -9.02
C ASP A 87 -7.22 5.33 -9.03
N LEU A 88 -7.68 4.72 -7.93
CA LEU A 88 -8.01 3.30 -7.83
C LEU A 88 -9.53 3.15 -7.71
N HIS A 89 -10.09 2.16 -8.41
CA HIS A 89 -11.52 1.93 -8.40
C HIS A 89 -11.98 1.09 -7.19
N PRO A 90 -13.06 1.46 -6.47
CA PRO A 90 -13.89 2.68 -6.63
C PRO A 90 -13.23 3.97 -6.13
N THR A 91 -12.53 3.91 -4.99
CA THR A 91 -11.69 4.97 -4.44
C THR A 91 -10.41 4.35 -3.86
N ARG A 92 -9.36 5.16 -3.65
CA ARG A 92 -8.09 4.70 -3.03
C ARG A 92 -8.34 3.99 -1.71
N ILE A 93 -9.20 4.51 -0.83
CA ILE A 93 -9.47 3.87 0.47
C ILE A 93 -10.14 2.51 0.33
N ILE A 94 -11.16 2.37 -0.51
CA ILE A 94 -11.87 1.09 -0.67
C ILE A 94 -10.92 0.04 -1.27
N CYS A 95 -10.12 0.42 -2.27
CA CYS A 95 -9.13 -0.48 -2.86
C CYS A 95 -8.08 -0.90 -1.81
N THR A 96 -7.56 0.06 -1.04
CA THR A 96 -6.57 -0.18 0.01
C THR A 96 -7.10 -1.14 1.05
N ILE A 97 -8.30 -0.92 1.60
CA ILE A 97 -8.89 -1.80 2.62
C ILE A 97 -9.05 -3.23 2.08
N LYS A 98 -9.52 -3.41 0.84
CA LYS A 98 -9.64 -4.74 0.22
C LYS A 98 -8.31 -5.46 0.10
N CYS A 99 -7.24 -4.75 -0.26
CA CYS A 99 -5.89 -5.30 -0.29
C CYS A 99 -5.38 -5.64 1.12
N LEU A 100 -5.64 -4.76 2.09
CA LEU A 100 -5.22 -4.96 3.48
C LEU A 100 -5.92 -6.16 4.15
N ARG A 101 -7.19 -6.42 3.83
CA ARG A 101 -7.89 -7.63 4.30
C ARG A 101 -7.16 -8.90 3.88
N LYS A 102 -6.83 -9.02 2.60
CA LYS A 102 -6.06 -10.16 2.06
C LYS A 102 -4.66 -10.24 2.68
N PHE A 103 -4.03 -9.09 2.89
CA PHE A 103 -2.74 -9.03 3.57
C PHE A 103 -2.83 -9.55 5.01
N VAL A 104 -3.85 -9.16 5.77
CA VAL A 104 -4.03 -9.58 7.16
C VAL A 104 -4.31 -11.09 7.24
N GLU A 105 -5.16 -11.64 6.37
CA GLU A 105 -5.38 -13.09 6.26
C GLU A 105 -4.06 -13.82 6.00
N ASN A 106 -3.36 -13.47 4.92
CA ASN A 106 -2.08 -14.09 4.56
C ASN A 106 -0.99 -13.89 5.64
N PHE A 107 -1.00 -12.75 6.33
CA PHE A 107 -0.04 -12.46 7.39
C PHE A 107 -0.21 -13.43 8.56
N PHE A 108 -1.43 -13.66 9.02
CA PHE A 108 -1.70 -14.61 10.12
C PHE A 108 -1.51 -16.07 9.68
N ASP A 109 -1.81 -16.41 8.43
CA ASP A 109 -1.56 -17.75 7.88
C ASP A 109 -0.06 -18.08 7.87
N GLN A 110 0.79 -17.12 7.50
CA GLN A 110 2.24 -17.29 7.46
C GLN A 110 2.92 -17.08 8.83
N ASN A 111 2.29 -16.33 9.73
CA ASN A 111 2.89 -15.89 10.99
C ASN A 111 1.91 -16.08 12.18
N PRO A 112 1.60 -17.32 12.60
CA PRO A 112 0.54 -17.61 13.57
C PRO A 112 0.79 -17.05 14.99
N LEU A 113 2.05 -16.87 15.38
CA LEU A 113 2.43 -16.31 16.70
C LEU A 113 2.55 -14.78 16.69
N SER A 114 2.42 -14.16 15.52
CA SER A 114 2.62 -12.72 15.38
C SER A 114 1.39 -11.94 15.82
N GLN A 115 1.59 -10.66 16.12
CA GLN A 115 0.54 -9.75 16.53
C GLN A 115 0.43 -8.60 15.54
N LEU A 116 -0.79 -8.17 15.30
CA LEU A 116 -1.09 -7.05 14.41
C LEU A 116 -1.91 -6.00 15.16
N GLY A 117 -1.69 -4.72 14.86
CA GLY A 117 -2.49 -3.60 15.34
C GLY A 117 -2.86 -2.68 14.18
N LEU A 118 -4.01 -2.02 14.25
CA LEU A 118 -4.50 -1.10 13.24
C LEU A 118 -4.57 0.32 13.81
N ILE A 119 -3.93 1.25 13.11
CA ILE A 119 -3.98 2.69 13.38
C ILE A 119 -4.50 3.38 12.13
N THR A 120 -5.37 4.36 12.30
CA THR A 120 -5.79 5.26 11.22
C THR A 120 -5.30 6.66 11.49
N THR A 121 -5.01 7.42 10.43
CA THR A 121 -4.57 8.82 10.54
C THR A 121 -5.42 9.73 9.66
N SER A 122 -6.00 10.76 10.25
CA SER A 122 -6.89 11.74 9.61
C SER A 122 -7.10 12.96 10.50
N GLY A 123 -7.45 14.11 9.92
CA GLY A 123 -7.68 15.35 10.66
C GLY A 123 -6.54 15.76 11.60
N SER A 124 -5.29 15.60 11.16
CA SER A 124 -4.05 15.86 11.91
C SER A 124 -3.92 15.04 13.20
N LYS A 125 -4.63 13.91 13.29
CA LYS A 125 -4.64 13.03 14.46
C LYS A 125 -4.46 11.57 14.01
N ALA A 126 -4.03 10.74 14.95
CA ALA A 126 -3.98 9.29 14.77
C ALA A 126 -4.82 8.58 15.83
N LYS A 127 -5.50 7.51 15.43
CA LYS A 127 -6.41 6.73 16.29
C LYS A 127 -6.12 5.25 16.14
N VAL A 128 -6.05 4.54 17.27
CA VAL A 128 -6.01 3.07 17.27
C VAL A 128 -7.41 2.54 16.99
N VAL A 129 -7.57 1.82 15.87
CA VAL A 129 -8.84 1.17 15.51
C VAL A 129 -8.88 -0.26 16.03
N SER A 130 -7.74 -0.95 16.02
CA SER A 130 -7.60 -2.27 16.60
C SER A 130 -6.30 -2.37 17.39
N ALA A 131 -6.41 -2.78 18.66
CA ALA A 131 -5.25 -2.95 19.53
C ALA A 131 -4.36 -4.11 19.05
N LEU A 132 -3.06 -3.98 19.32
CA LEU A 132 -2.06 -5.01 19.00
C LEU A 132 -2.47 -6.35 19.62
N SER A 133 -2.80 -7.32 18.77
CA SER A 133 -3.26 -8.64 19.19
C SER A 133 -3.14 -9.68 18.07
N GLY A 134 -3.14 -10.96 18.43
CA GLY A 134 -3.17 -12.08 17.47
C GLY A 134 -4.57 -12.42 16.94
N GLY A 135 -5.58 -11.59 17.21
CA GLY A 135 -6.98 -11.88 16.89
C GLY A 135 -7.36 -11.48 15.47
N LEU A 136 -7.22 -12.39 14.49
CA LEU A 136 -7.62 -12.16 13.09
C LEU A 136 -9.04 -11.58 12.96
N VAL A 137 -10.02 -12.19 13.62
CA VAL A 137 -11.44 -11.78 13.55
C VAL A 137 -11.64 -10.32 13.97
N ARG A 138 -10.92 -9.85 14.99
CA ARG A 138 -11.00 -8.46 15.45
C ARG A 138 -10.51 -7.49 14.37
N HIS A 139 -9.36 -7.78 13.77
CA HIS A 139 -8.78 -6.94 12.73
C HIS A 139 -9.63 -6.91 11.47
N MET A 140 -10.17 -8.07 11.08
CA MET A 140 -11.07 -8.18 9.93
C MET A 140 -12.39 -7.43 10.15
N LYS A 141 -12.94 -7.47 11.37
CA LYS A 141 -14.12 -6.68 11.73
C LYS A 141 -13.84 -5.18 11.63
N ALA A 142 -12.72 -4.71 12.19
CA ALA A 142 -12.29 -3.31 12.10
C ALA A 142 -12.13 -2.84 10.65
N LEU A 143 -11.48 -3.64 9.79
CA LEU A 143 -11.35 -3.33 8.36
C LEU A 143 -12.71 -3.32 7.65
N SER A 144 -13.63 -4.22 8.02
CA SER A 144 -14.99 -4.23 7.46
C SER A 144 -15.78 -2.98 7.84
N GLU A 145 -15.60 -2.47 9.06
CA GLU A 145 -16.24 -1.24 9.52
C GLU A 145 -15.69 -0.02 8.79
N LEU A 146 -14.37 0.03 8.59
CA LEU A 146 -13.72 1.09 7.79
C LEU A 146 -14.15 1.06 6.31
N GLU A 147 -14.39 -0.13 5.73
CA GLU A 147 -14.86 -0.26 4.35
C GLU A 147 -16.28 0.28 4.18
N LYS A 148 -17.16 0.04 5.16
CA LYS A 148 -18.56 0.46 5.12
C LYS A 148 -18.72 1.97 5.28
N ASN A 149 -18.00 2.55 6.23
CA ASN A 149 -18.08 3.98 6.56
C ASN A 149 -16.66 4.59 6.61
N PRO A 150 -16.02 4.82 5.45
CA PRO A 150 -14.72 5.46 5.41
C PRO A 150 -14.88 6.94 5.78
N GLN A 151 -14.60 7.28 7.04
CA GLN A 151 -14.54 8.67 7.52
C GLN A 151 -13.20 9.29 7.11
N CYS A 152 -13.06 9.57 5.81
CA CYS A 152 -11.87 10.22 5.28
C CYS A 152 -12.00 11.74 5.37
N ASP A 153 -11.13 12.40 6.12
CA ASP A 153 -11.19 13.85 6.32
C ASP A 153 -9.82 14.44 6.70
N GLY A 154 -9.64 15.72 6.35
CA GLY A 154 -8.45 16.50 6.67
C GLY A 154 -7.15 15.90 6.13
N GLU A 155 -6.05 16.22 6.82
CA GLU A 155 -4.71 15.76 6.50
C GLU A 155 -4.25 14.65 7.48
N PRO A 156 -3.33 13.77 7.09
CA PRO A 156 -2.82 12.76 7.99
C PRO A 156 -1.71 13.33 8.89
N SER A 157 -1.58 12.78 10.10
CA SER A 157 -0.42 12.97 10.97
C SER A 157 0.37 11.67 11.09
N ILE A 158 1.57 11.65 10.50
CA ILE A 158 2.48 10.51 10.55
C ILE A 158 3.15 10.45 11.93
N GLN A 159 3.60 11.58 12.46
CA GLN A 159 4.26 11.65 13.76
C GLN A 159 3.38 11.06 14.86
N ASN A 160 2.11 11.46 14.93
CA ASN A 160 1.20 10.93 15.95
C ASN A 160 0.97 9.42 15.78
N ALA A 161 0.86 8.92 14.56
CA ALA A 161 0.70 7.49 14.30
C ALA A 161 1.93 6.70 14.74
N LEU A 162 3.14 7.21 14.45
CA LEU A 162 4.41 6.61 14.85
C LEU A 162 4.56 6.59 16.37
N LEU A 163 4.26 7.70 17.06
CA LEU A 163 4.35 7.78 18.52
C LEU A 163 3.38 6.80 19.21
N ILE A 164 2.17 6.66 18.70
CA ILE A 164 1.19 5.67 19.21
C ILE A 164 1.74 4.24 19.06
N ALA A 165 2.25 3.89 17.88
CA ALA A 165 2.82 2.57 17.63
C ALA A 165 4.06 2.32 18.50
N GLU A 166 4.99 3.27 18.55
CA GLU A 166 6.21 3.22 19.36
C GLU A 166 5.91 3.01 20.85
N SER A 167 4.89 3.68 21.38
CA SER A 167 4.50 3.57 22.80
C SER A 167 4.23 2.12 23.24
N ARG A 168 3.78 1.27 22.32
CA ARG A 168 3.51 -0.15 22.55
C ARG A 168 4.68 -1.03 22.11
N LEU A 169 5.27 -0.75 20.96
CA LEU A 169 6.36 -1.55 20.40
C LEU A 169 7.65 -1.49 21.23
N LYS A 170 7.93 -0.37 21.92
CA LYS A 170 9.14 -0.23 22.75
C LYS A 170 9.24 -1.25 23.89
N HIS A 171 8.10 -1.76 24.36
CA HIS A 171 8.01 -2.76 25.43
C HIS A 171 8.00 -4.20 24.91
N MET A 172 8.01 -4.40 23.59
CA MET A 172 8.08 -5.74 23.02
C MET A 172 9.47 -6.35 23.25
N PRO A 173 9.58 -7.66 23.42
CA PRO A 173 10.87 -8.31 23.62
C PRO A 173 11.88 -8.01 22.51
N SER A 174 13.17 -8.13 22.81
CA SER A 174 14.24 -7.88 21.83
C SER A 174 14.39 -8.98 20.79
N TYR A 175 13.90 -10.19 21.08
CA TYR A 175 13.94 -11.33 20.17
C TYR A 175 12.83 -11.29 19.10
N SER A 176 11.81 -10.44 19.27
CA SER A 176 10.74 -10.24 18.30
C SER A 176 11.01 -9.02 17.42
N SER A 177 10.49 -9.05 16.19
CA SER A 177 10.58 -7.88 15.32
C SER A 177 9.51 -6.85 15.70
N ARG A 178 9.89 -5.58 15.58
CA ARG A 178 9.04 -4.42 15.85
C ARG A 178 8.89 -3.67 14.54
N GLU A 179 7.69 -3.71 13.97
CA GLU A 179 7.45 -3.29 12.60
C GLU A 179 6.27 -2.32 12.53
N ILE A 180 6.41 -1.29 11.71
CA ILE A 180 5.33 -0.38 11.35
C ILE A 180 5.24 -0.35 9.82
N LEU A 181 4.07 -0.67 9.27
CA LEU A 181 3.77 -0.55 7.85
C LEU A 181 2.77 0.60 7.66
N LEU A 182 3.18 1.64 6.94
CA LEU A 182 2.33 2.77 6.61
C LEU A 182 1.81 2.64 5.18
N VAL A 183 0.52 2.85 4.98
CA VAL A 183 -0.09 2.98 3.65
C VAL A 183 -0.65 4.39 3.51
N MET A 184 0.06 5.21 2.74
CA MET A 184 -0.18 6.64 2.61
C MET A 184 -0.66 6.99 1.20
N GLY A 185 -1.76 7.74 1.12
CA GLY A 185 -2.24 8.34 -0.13
C GLY A 185 -1.94 9.82 -0.22
N SER A 186 -1.88 10.51 0.92
CA SER A 186 -1.55 11.93 0.98
C SER A 186 -0.08 12.19 0.64
N MET A 187 0.16 13.36 0.04
CA MET A 187 1.49 13.90 -0.25
C MET A 187 2.00 14.80 0.88
N THR A 188 1.08 15.31 1.71
CA THR A 188 1.36 16.18 2.85
C THR A 188 1.03 15.47 4.15
N THR A 189 1.71 15.86 5.22
CA THR A 189 1.39 15.45 6.58
C THR A 189 1.39 16.67 7.50
N CYS A 190 0.47 16.69 8.45
CA CYS A 190 0.31 17.75 9.43
C CYS A 190 0.72 17.21 10.80
N ASP A 191 1.99 17.40 11.16
CA ASP A 191 2.57 16.90 12.39
C ASP A 191 2.88 18.04 13.37
N PRO A 192 2.66 17.85 14.69
CA PRO A 192 2.80 18.92 15.68
C PRO A 192 4.25 19.33 15.99
N GLY A 193 5.23 18.46 15.73
CA GLY A 193 6.63 18.72 16.05
C GLY A 193 7.59 18.20 14.98
N ASP A 194 8.87 18.16 15.32
CA ASP A 194 9.91 17.69 14.40
C ASP A 194 9.88 16.16 14.26
N ILE A 195 9.50 15.69 13.07
CA ILE A 195 9.45 14.26 12.74
C ILE A 195 10.84 13.61 12.76
N HIS A 196 11.93 14.35 12.55
CA HIS A 196 13.28 13.80 12.59
C HIS A 196 13.65 13.31 13.98
N GLN A 197 13.17 13.97 15.04
CA GLN A 197 13.35 13.48 16.42
C GLN A 197 12.60 12.17 16.65
N THR A 198 11.39 12.05 16.12
CA THR A 198 10.61 10.80 16.16
C THR A 198 11.32 9.68 15.40
N ILE A 199 11.92 9.97 14.23
CA ILE A 199 12.74 9.00 13.48
C ILE A 199 13.92 8.51 14.33
N GLN A 200 14.64 9.42 15.01
CA GLN A 200 15.75 9.04 15.90
C GLN A 200 15.29 8.18 17.09
N SER A 201 14.12 8.47 17.66
CA SER A 201 13.52 7.66 18.71
C SER A 201 13.22 6.23 18.22
N LEU A 202 12.65 6.10 17.02
CA LEU A 202 12.35 4.81 16.39
C LEU A 202 13.61 3.97 16.12
N ILE A 203 14.69 4.61 15.65
CA ILE A 203 15.99 3.97 15.47
C ILE A 203 16.52 3.44 16.82
N THR A 204 16.49 4.27 17.85
CA THR A 204 16.94 3.91 19.20
C THR A 204 16.16 2.72 19.74
N ASN A 205 14.86 2.68 19.47
CA ASN A 205 13.96 1.59 19.86
C ASN A 205 13.98 0.38 18.92
N LYS A 206 14.85 0.37 17.90
CA LYS A 206 15.00 -0.70 16.89
C LYS A 206 13.67 -1.06 16.21
N ILE A 207 12.89 -0.06 15.87
CA ILE A 207 11.59 -0.22 15.18
C ILE A 207 11.81 0.01 13.69
N ARG A 208 11.49 -0.99 12.88
CA ARG A 208 11.54 -0.92 11.42
C ARG A 208 10.26 -0.29 10.88
N CYS A 209 10.37 0.75 10.05
CA CYS A 209 9.21 1.40 9.44
C CYS A 209 9.25 1.25 7.91
N SER A 210 8.28 0.55 7.34
CA SER A 210 8.11 0.40 5.90
C SER A 210 6.92 1.24 5.43
N LEU A 211 6.98 1.80 4.23
CA LEU A 211 5.95 2.71 3.71
C LEU A 211 5.57 2.35 2.28
N ILE A 212 4.26 2.31 2.02
CA ILE A 212 3.66 2.19 0.70
C ILE A 212 2.99 3.52 0.39
N SER A 213 3.56 4.25 -0.56
CA SER A 213 2.99 5.51 -1.07
C SER A 213 2.20 5.23 -2.33
N LEU A 214 0.93 5.67 -2.40
CA LEU A 214 0.05 5.35 -3.52
C LEU A 214 0.31 6.20 -4.76
N ALA A 215 0.74 7.46 -4.60
CA ALA A 215 0.86 8.41 -5.70
C ALA A 215 2.30 8.79 -6.00
N VAL A 216 2.98 9.42 -5.03
CA VAL A 216 4.29 10.04 -5.24
C VAL A 216 5.29 9.65 -4.15
N GLU A 217 6.57 9.77 -4.47
CA GLU A 217 7.63 9.65 -3.48
C GLU A 217 7.73 10.96 -2.68
N VAL A 218 7.60 10.88 -1.36
CA VAL A 218 7.75 12.03 -0.45
C VAL A 218 9.10 11.92 0.26
N PHE A 219 9.85 13.02 0.31
CA PHE A 219 11.18 13.07 0.92
C PHE A 219 11.21 12.52 2.35
N VAL A 220 10.26 12.95 3.18
CA VAL A 220 10.17 12.50 4.59
C VAL A 220 9.86 11.01 4.70
N HIS A 221 8.99 10.48 3.82
CA HIS A 221 8.69 9.05 3.78
C HIS A 221 9.95 8.23 3.46
N LYS A 222 10.71 8.67 2.46
CA LYS A 222 11.98 8.03 2.06
C LYS A 222 13.02 8.11 3.18
N ALA A 223 13.14 9.26 3.84
CA ALA A 223 14.06 9.44 4.95
C ALA A 223 13.70 8.49 6.12
N LEU A 224 12.42 8.36 6.46
CA LEU A 224 11.94 7.44 7.49
C LEU A 224 12.27 5.98 7.17
N THR A 225 11.95 5.50 5.97
CA THR A 225 12.20 4.10 5.59
C THR A 225 13.70 3.81 5.52
N THR A 226 14.49 4.69 4.89
CA THR A 226 15.95 4.52 4.77
C THR A 226 16.61 4.48 6.14
N ALA A 227 16.21 5.38 7.05
CA ALA A 227 16.81 5.49 8.37
C ALA A 227 16.45 4.31 9.29
N THR A 228 15.27 3.69 9.12
CA THR A 228 14.79 2.57 9.95
C THR A 228 15.02 1.19 9.31
N GLY A 229 15.63 1.11 8.12
CA GLY A 229 15.86 -0.14 7.39
C GLY A 229 14.58 -0.73 6.77
N GLY A 230 13.60 0.13 6.49
CA GLY A 230 12.25 -0.14 5.98
C GLY A 230 12.19 -0.69 4.58
#